data_AF-A0A2D4TNC0-F1
#
_entry.id   AF-A0A2D4TNC0-F1
#
_cell.length_a   1.000
_cell.length_b   1.000
_cell.length_c   1.000
_cell.angle_alpha   90.00
_cell.angle_beta   90.00
_cell.angle_gamma   90.00
#
_symmetry.space_group_name_H-M   'P 1'
#
loop_
_entity.id
_entity.type
_entity.pdbx_description
1 polymer ?
#
loop_
_entity_poly.entity_id
_entity_poly.type
_entity_poly.pdbx_seq_one_letter_code
_entity_poly.pdbx_strand_id
1 'polypeptide(L)'
;MDKSPYRDQDEEREGRKKDAIAFLRQHIVEEGWYQESECDELVEEVKQEMDEALKYAQQSSNPSPEEMYDDVFDPETDNPVSVDFRIRQALHYSQG
;
A
#
# COMPACT_ATOMS: atom_id res chain seq x y z
N MET A 1 10.07 -8.65 -16.94
CA MET A 1 9.68 -9.89 -16.25
C MET A 1 8.27 -10.20 -16.72
N ASP A 2 8.10 -11.30 -17.46
CA ASP A 2 6.94 -11.55 -18.31
C ASP A 2 5.69 -11.92 -17.46
N LYS A 3 4.56 -11.26 -17.72
CA LYS A 3 3.43 -11.15 -16.78
C LYS A 3 2.52 -12.38 -16.72
N SER A 4 2.71 -13.41 -17.55
CA SER A 4 1.98 -14.67 -17.34
C SER A 4 2.52 -15.84 -18.16
N PRO A 5 3.13 -16.84 -17.52
CA PRO A 5 3.32 -18.14 -18.15
C PRO A 5 1.99 -18.91 -18.38
N TYR A 6 0.85 -18.38 -17.92
CA TYR A 6 -0.46 -19.05 -17.92
C TYR A 6 -1.59 -18.24 -18.59
N ARG A 7 -1.30 -17.09 -19.19
CA ARG A 7 -2.29 -16.22 -19.84
C ARG A 7 -1.90 -16.01 -21.28
N ASP A 8 -2.85 -16.20 -22.18
CA ASP A 8 -2.62 -15.98 -23.60
C ASP A 8 -2.52 -14.47 -23.89
N GLN A 9 -1.64 -14.09 -24.82
CA GLN A 9 -1.53 -12.70 -25.26
C GLN A 9 -2.80 -12.20 -25.96
N ASP A 10 -3.52 -13.08 -26.65
CA ASP A 10 -4.81 -12.77 -27.28
C ASP A 10 -5.88 -12.49 -26.22
N GLU A 11 -5.92 -13.29 -25.14
CA GLU A 11 -6.83 -13.04 -24.01
C GLU A 11 -6.55 -11.66 -23.39
N GLU A 12 -5.28 -11.30 -23.20
CA GLU A 12 -4.90 -9.99 -22.68
C GLU A 12 -5.26 -8.84 -23.63
N ARG A 13 -5.11 -9.05 -24.94
CA ARG A 13 -5.55 -8.09 -25.98
C ARG A 13 -7.06 -7.89 -25.93
N GLU A 14 -7.85 -8.96 -25.88
CA GLU A 14 -9.31 -8.87 -25.78
C GLU A 14 -9.76 -8.25 -24.45
N GLY A 15 -9.03 -8.51 -23.37
CA GLY A 15 -9.25 -7.88 -22.07
C GLY A 15 -9.03 -6.37 -22.10
N ARG A 16 -7.96 -5.89 -22.77
CA ARG A 16 -7.70 -4.46 -22.93
C ARG A 16 -8.77 -3.72 -23.74
N LYS A 17 -9.46 -4.39 -24.67
CA LYS A 17 -10.62 -3.80 -25.36
C LYS A 17 -11.81 -3.54 -24.42
N LYS A 18 -11.80 -4.14 -23.22
CA LYS A 18 -12.83 -4.01 -22.20
C LYS A 18 -12.47 -2.97 -21.12
N ASP A 19 -11.50 -2.10 -21.37
CA ASP A 19 -11.04 -1.10 -20.42
C ASP A 19 -12.14 -0.07 -20.10
N ALA A 20 -12.63 -0.12 -18.86
CA ALA A 20 -13.69 0.76 -18.37
C ALA A 20 -13.29 2.24 -18.39
N ILE A 21 -12.01 2.55 -18.17
CA ILE A 21 -11.51 3.93 -18.17
C ILE A 21 -11.51 4.46 -19.61
N ALA A 22 -11.07 3.65 -20.57
CA ALA A 22 -11.12 4.01 -21.99
C ALA A 22 -12.56 4.23 -22.47
N PHE A 23 -13.50 3.37 -22.08
CA PHE A 23 -14.92 3.55 -22.40
C PHE A 23 -15.50 4.81 -21.80
N LEU A 24 -15.22 5.07 -20.52
CA LEU A 24 -15.72 6.27 -19.85
C LEU A 24 -15.18 7.53 -20.54
N ARG A 25 -13.87 7.57 -20.82
CA ARG A 25 -13.22 8.69 -21.51
C ARG A 25 -13.87 8.96 -22.87
N GLN A 26 -14.10 7.93 -23.67
CA GLN A 26 -14.80 8.06 -24.94
C GLN A 26 -16.21 8.63 -24.74
N HIS A 27 -16.97 8.05 -23.81
CA HIS A 27 -18.36 8.45 -23.56
C HIS A 27 -18.49 9.92 -23.12
N ILE A 28 -17.67 10.37 -22.16
CA ILE A 28 -17.76 11.76 -21.65
C ILE A 28 -17.31 12.80 -22.69
N VAL A 29 -16.41 12.42 -23.60
CA VAL A 29 -16.00 13.27 -24.73
C VAL A 29 -17.08 13.32 -25.80
N GLU A 30 -17.70 12.20 -26.14
CA GLU A 30 -18.81 12.13 -27.08
C GLU A 30 -20.04 12.94 -26.61
N GLU A 31 -20.34 12.88 -25.31
CA GLU A 31 -21.42 13.66 -24.69
C GLU A 31 -21.06 15.16 -24.49
N GLY A 32 -19.81 15.54 -24.79
CA GLY A 32 -19.32 16.92 -24.66
C GLY A 32 -19.18 17.41 -23.23
N TRP A 33 -19.09 16.51 -22.25
CA TRP A 33 -18.86 16.86 -20.83
C TRP A 33 -17.40 17.22 -20.58
N TYR A 34 -16.49 16.67 -21.38
CA TYR A 34 -15.05 16.91 -21.35
C TYR A 34 -14.48 16.97 -22.77
N GLN A 35 -13.38 17.67 -22.95
CA GLN A 35 -12.53 17.61 -24.14
C GLN A 35 -11.41 16.58 -23.95
N GLU A 36 -10.84 16.10 -25.06
CA GLU A 36 -9.70 15.17 -24.98
C GLU A 36 -8.48 15.78 -24.27
N SER A 37 -8.22 17.07 -24.49
CA SER A 37 -7.13 17.78 -23.82
C SER A 37 -7.32 17.86 -22.30
N GLU A 38 -8.57 18.05 -21.84
CA GLU A 38 -8.89 18.09 -20.41
C GLU A 38 -8.68 16.70 -19.76
N CYS A 39 -8.95 15.62 -20.50
CA CYS A 39 -8.65 14.27 -20.05
C CYS A 39 -7.14 14.00 -19.99
N ASP A 40 -6.37 14.51 -20.95
CA ASP A 40 -4.91 14.41 -20.96
C ASP A 40 -4.26 15.19 -19.81
N GLU A 41 -4.76 16.40 -19.54
CA GLU A 41 -4.32 17.23 -18.42
C GLU A 41 -4.53 16.52 -17.08
N LEU A 42 -5.70 15.92 -16.85
CA LEU A 42 -5.98 15.12 -15.66
C LEU A 42 -5.02 13.93 -15.51
N VAL A 43 -4.72 13.23 -16.60
CA VAL A 43 -3.76 12.11 -16.58
C VAL A 43 -2.37 12.60 -16.19
N GLU A 44 -1.98 13.79 -16.64
CA GLU A 44 -0.68 14.37 -16.32
C GLU A 44 -0.60 14.87 -14.88
N GLU A 45 -1.66 15.49 -14.36
CA GLU A 45 -1.76 15.86 -12.93
C GLU A 45 -1.60 14.62 -12.04
N VAL A 46 -2.29 13.52 -12.34
CA VAL A 46 -2.19 12.28 -11.56
C VAL A 46 -0.77 11.71 -11.61
N LYS A 47 -0.08 11.77 -12.75
CA LYS A 47 1.32 11.32 -12.83
C LYS A 47 2.24 12.17 -11.95
N GLN A 48 2.04 13.49 -11.96
CA GLN A 48 2.82 14.40 -11.13
C GLN A 48 2.61 14.10 -9.64
N GLU A 49 1.36 13.88 -9.21
CA GLU A 49 1.04 13.47 -7.84
C GLU A 49 1.72 12.14 -7.47
N MET A 50 1.70 11.16 -8.37
CA MET A 50 2.37 9.88 -8.15
C MET A 50 3.90 10.01 -8.02
N ASP A 51 4.52 10.86 -8.84
CA ASP A 51 5.96 11.14 -8.77
C ASP A 51 6.33 11.83 -7.47
N GLU A 52 5.50 12.77 -7.00
CA GLU A 52 5.67 13.43 -5.70
C GLU A 52 5.53 12.45 -4.53
N ALA A 53 4.51 11.58 -4.57
CA ALA A 53 4.31 10.55 -3.56
C ALA A 53 5.48 9.56 -3.51
N LEU A 54 6.01 9.15 -4.68
CA LEU A 54 7.18 8.29 -4.78
C LEU A 54 8.41 8.97 -4.20
N LYS A 55 8.63 10.24 -4.53
CA LYS A 55 9.74 11.04 -3.99
C LYS A 55 9.64 11.16 -2.48
N TYR A 56 8.46 11.43 -1.94
CA TYR A 56 8.23 11.48 -0.50
C TYR A 56 8.58 10.14 0.18
N ALA A 57 8.12 9.02 -0.38
CA ALA A 57 8.43 7.69 0.15
C ALA A 57 9.93 7.38 0.13
N GLN A 58 10.65 7.76 -0.95
CA GLN A 58 12.09 7.55 -1.06
C GLN A 58 12.92 8.44 -0.12
N GLN A 59 12.41 9.65 0.17
CA GLN A 59 13.08 10.61 1.06
C GLN A 59 12.76 10.37 2.53
N SER A 60 11.76 9.54 2.83
CA SER A 60 11.40 9.17 4.19
C SER A 60 12.55 8.40 4.84
N SER A 61 12.85 8.74 6.10
CA SER A 61 13.86 8.03 6.87
C SER A 61 13.44 6.59 7.09
N ASN A 62 14.41 5.68 7.09
CA ASN A 62 14.16 4.30 7.54
C ASN A 62 13.65 4.33 8.99
N PRO A 63 12.75 3.39 9.35
CA PRO A 63 12.34 3.20 10.73
C PRO A 63 13.56 2.86 11.60
N SER A 64 13.51 3.26 12.87
CA SER A 64 14.51 2.85 13.85
C SER A 64 14.44 1.33 14.10
N PRO A 65 15.54 0.66 14.47
CA PRO A 65 15.51 -0.77 14.79
C PRO A 65 14.53 -1.11 15.93
N GLU A 66 14.30 -0.18 16.86
CA GLU A 66 13.40 -0.36 18.00
C GLU A 66 11.93 -0.46 17.58
N GLU A 67 11.52 0.20 16.48
CA GLU A 67 10.16 0.14 15.93
C GLU A 67 9.73 -1.28 15.52
N MET A 68 10.66 -2.23 15.41
CA MET A 68 10.32 -3.63 15.12
C MET A 68 9.47 -4.31 16.21
N TYR A 69 9.44 -3.74 17.42
CA TYR A 69 8.67 -4.24 18.56
C TYR A 69 7.36 -3.47 18.80
N ASP A 70 7.16 -2.38 18.07
CA ASP A 70 5.92 -1.60 18.13
C ASP A 70 4.77 -2.40 17.46
N ASP A 71 3.53 -2.09 17.83
CA ASP A 71 2.30 -2.69 17.29
C ASP A 71 2.16 -4.23 17.41
N VAL A 72 2.98 -4.89 18.22
CA VAL A 72 2.91 -6.35 18.49
C VAL A 72 1.73 -6.71 19.40
N PHE A 73 1.43 -5.84 20.37
CA PHE A 73 0.32 -6.00 21.30
C PHE A 73 -0.54 -4.74 21.29
N ASP A 74 -1.79 -4.87 21.74
CA ASP A 74 -2.65 -3.70 21.98
C ASP A 74 -1.97 -2.76 23.01
N PRO A 75 -2.03 -1.43 22.86
CA PRO A 75 -1.42 -0.49 23.80
C PRO A 75 -1.87 -0.63 25.26
N GLU A 76 -3.06 -1.19 25.50
CA GLU A 76 -3.58 -1.50 26.84
C GLU A 76 -3.01 -2.81 27.41
N THR A 77 -2.28 -3.58 26.60
CA THR A 77 -1.61 -4.81 27.03
C THR A 77 -0.36 -4.44 27.81
N ASP A 78 -0.28 -4.91 29.05
CA ASP A 78 0.95 -4.81 29.83
C ASP A 78 2.12 -5.46 29.07
N ASN A 79 3.27 -4.79 29.10
CA ASN A 79 4.49 -5.30 28.48
C ASN A 79 4.81 -6.72 28.99
N PRO A 80 5.17 -7.67 28.10
CA PRO A 80 5.50 -9.01 28.51
C PRO A 80 6.75 -9.00 29.40
N VAL A 81 6.63 -9.54 30.61
CA VAL A 81 7.75 -9.69 31.54
C VAL A 81 8.64 -10.88 31.16
N SER A 82 9.95 -10.72 31.32
CA SER A 82 10.91 -11.77 30.98
C SER A 82 10.70 -13.04 31.79
N VAL A 83 11.13 -14.19 31.25
CA VAL A 83 11.09 -15.48 31.97
C VAL A 83 11.90 -15.41 33.26
N ASP A 84 13.09 -14.79 33.23
CA ASP A 84 13.93 -14.58 34.42
C ASP A 84 13.24 -13.73 35.49
N PHE A 85 12.57 -12.64 35.11
CA PHE A 85 11.79 -11.82 36.03
C PHE A 85 10.69 -12.63 36.73
N ARG A 86 9.93 -13.43 35.96
CA ARG A 86 8.87 -14.31 36.50
C ARG A 86 9.42 -15.36 37.45
N ILE A 87 10.57 -15.96 37.12
CA ILE A 87 11.24 -16.95 37.98
C ILE A 87 11.65 -16.31 39.30
N ARG A 88 12.31 -15.14 39.27
CA ARG A 88 12.73 -14.43 40.50
C ARG A 88 11.53 -14.05 41.36
N GLN A 89 10.48 -13.51 40.76
CA GLN A 89 9.24 -13.17 41.48
C GLN A 89 8.65 -14.40 42.18
N ALA A 90 8.54 -15.53 41.49
CA ALA A 90 7.99 -16.77 42.07
C ALA A 90 8.85 -17.32 43.23
N LEU A 91 10.18 -17.27 43.09
CA LEU A 91 11.10 -17.69 44.16
C LEU A 91 11.04 -16.77 45.38
N HIS A 92 10.81 -15.48 45.20
CA HIS A 92 10.60 -14.52 46.29
C HIS A 92 9.19 -14.60 46.91
N TYR A 93 8.18 -15.05 46.16
CA TYR A 93 6.82 -15.32 46.65
C TYR A 93 6.70 -16.62 47.48
N SER A 94 7.72 -17.48 47.47
CA SER A 94 7.71 -18.77 48.21
C SER A 94 8.14 -18.66 49.68
N GLN A 95 8.36 -17.46 50.21
CA GLN A 95 8.72 -17.22 51.62
C GLN A 95 7.55 -16.57 52.37
N GLY A 96 6.42 -17.27 52.42
CA GLY A 96 5.23 -16.96 53.22
C GLY A 96 4.63 -18.23 53.78
#